data_AF-A0ABD5UIZ1-F1
#
_entry.id   AF-A0ABD5UIZ1-F1
#
_cell.length_a   1.000
_cell.length_b   1.000
_cell.length_c   1.000
_cell.angle_alpha   90.00
_cell.angle_beta   90.00
_cell.angle_gamma   90.00
#
_symmetry.space_group_name_H-M   'P 1'
#
loop_
_entity.id
_entity.type
_entity.pdbx_description
1 polymer ?
#
loop_
_entity_poly.entity_id
_entity_poly.type
_entity_poly.pdbx_seq_one_letter_code
_entity_poly.pdbx_strand_id
1 'polypeptide(L)'
;MADDKNGREKQAADEERRQRDRDVTAELERGDEAEPPVDDAALDDLETALEPLTFPATGRELVAAVGDREIAVAGGTYAVVDLLPDADSEAFNAPALVSERVRRPAVATAMKRIVEAAETLPNEEFGRSQHEAFERTFRALTDVDGIDDDAGVRVVADWVVDRIREREAVPGSRDVRRQAAKYCREHGYEIRNDEWLGI
;
A
#
# COMPACT_ATOMS: atom_id res chain seq x y z
N MET A 1 -40.39 19.58 -12.20
CA MET A 1 -39.62 18.83 -11.18
C MET A 1 -38.22 19.43 -11.20
N ALA A 2 -37.80 20.06 -10.12
CA ALA A 2 -36.51 20.74 -10.04
C ALA A 2 -35.45 19.72 -9.63
N ASP A 3 -34.39 19.63 -10.41
CA ASP A 3 -33.21 18.84 -10.10
C ASP A 3 -32.32 19.70 -9.18
N ASP A 4 -32.41 19.42 -7.88
CA ASP A 4 -31.74 20.20 -6.85
C ASP A 4 -30.22 20.03 -6.97
N LYS A 5 -29.48 21.12 -6.76
CA LYS A 5 -28.01 21.15 -6.83
C LYS A 5 -27.35 20.03 -6.01
N ASN A 6 -27.96 19.66 -4.89
CA ASN A 6 -27.51 18.55 -4.03
C ASN A 6 -27.61 17.16 -4.69
N GLY A 7 -28.55 16.94 -5.61
CA GLY A 7 -28.68 15.68 -6.34
C GLY A 7 -27.50 15.44 -7.27
N ARG A 8 -27.02 16.50 -7.94
CA ARG A 8 -25.85 16.45 -8.83
C ARG A 8 -24.55 16.20 -8.08
N GLU A 9 -24.35 16.80 -6.91
CA GLU A 9 -23.16 16.58 -6.08
C GLU A 9 -23.10 15.15 -5.52
N LYS A 10 -24.24 14.58 -5.13
CA LYS A 10 -24.33 13.18 -4.68
C LYS A 10 -24.01 12.19 -5.81
N GLN A 11 -24.52 12.47 -7.01
CA GLN A 11 -24.21 11.65 -8.19
C GLN A 11 -22.71 11.68 -8.53
N ALA A 12 -22.07 12.85 -8.45
CA ALA A 12 -20.63 12.99 -8.68
C ALA A 12 -19.80 12.19 -7.66
N ALA A 13 -20.14 12.26 -6.37
CA ALA A 13 -19.42 11.53 -5.32
C ALA A 13 -19.58 9.99 -5.44
N ASP A 14 -20.76 9.52 -5.85
CA ASP A 14 -21.00 8.10 -6.08
C ASP A 14 -20.35 7.59 -7.38
N GLU A 15 -20.22 8.44 -8.39
CA GLU A 15 -19.48 8.13 -9.62
C GLU A 15 -17.97 8.06 -9.36
N GLU A 16 -17.42 9.01 -8.60
CA GLU A 16 -16.02 9.01 -8.16
C GLU A 16 -15.67 7.78 -7.32
N ARG A 17 -16.60 7.33 -6.46
CA ARG A 17 -16.45 6.08 -5.70
C ARG A 17 -16.37 4.85 -6.62
N ARG A 18 -17.31 4.71 -7.56
CA ARG A 18 -17.33 3.60 -8.52
C ARG A 18 -16.18 3.64 -9.52
N GLN A 19 -15.59 4.83 -9.74
CA GLN A 19 -14.44 4.99 -10.61
C GLN A 19 -13.17 4.62 -9.87
N ARG A 20 -13.03 4.96 -8.57
CA ARG A 20 -11.97 4.44 -7.69
C ARG A 20 -12.01 2.93 -7.56
N ASP A 21 -13.18 2.34 -7.33
CA ASP A 21 -13.32 0.88 -7.22
C ASP A 21 -12.92 0.18 -8.54
N ARG A 22 -13.30 0.77 -9.70
CA ARG A 22 -12.90 0.27 -11.02
C ARG A 22 -11.42 0.49 -11.33
N ASP A 23 -10.83 1.60 -10.90
CA ASP A 23 -9.41 1.85 -11.06
C ASP A 23 -8.61 0.87 -10.18
N VAL A 24 -9.08 0.56 -8.97
CA VAL A 24 -8.51 -0.51 -8.13
C VAL A 24 -8.62 -1.86 -8.83
N THR A 25 -9.79 -2.22 -9.37
CA THR A 25 -9.97 -3.47 -10.14
C THR A 25 -9.11 -3.53 -11.41
N ALA A 26 -9.00 -2.44 -12.16
CA ALA A 26 -8.21 -2.36 -13.39
C ALA A 26 -6.69 -2.23 -13.14
N GLU A 27 -6.27 -1.79 -11.95
CA GLU A 27 -4.89 -1.91 -11.46
C GLU A 27 -4.61 -3.35 -10.98
N LEU A 28 -5.59 -4.06 -10.42
CA LEU A 28 -5.48 -5.49 -10.06
C LEU A 28 -5.31 -6.37 -11.31
N GLU A 29 -6.02 -6.08 -12.40
CA GLU A 29 -5.90 -6.80 -13.69
C GLU A 29 -4.58 -6.50 -14.46
N ARG A 30 -3.78 -5.50 -14.03
CA ARG A 30 -2.50 -5.14 -14.65
C ARG A 30 -1.26 -5.68 -13.92
N GLY A 31 -1.42 -6.25 -12.72
CA GLY A 31 -0.32 -6.66 -11.85
C GLY A 31 0.24 -8.06 -12.11
N ASP A 32 0.41 -8.47 -13.37
CA ASP A 32 0.74 -9.85 -13.75
C ASP A 32 2.22 -10.04 -14.21
N GLU A 33 3.15 -9.40 -13.50
CA GLU A 33 4.50 -9.88 -13.08
C GLU A 33 5.36 -8.66 -12.62
N ALA A 34 6.04 -8.60 -11.45
CA ALA A 34 6.61 -9.66 -10.61
C ALA A 34 6.63 -9.33 -9.08
N GLU A 35 6.20 -10.31 -8.27
CA GLU A 35 6.62 -10.67 -6.90
C GLU A 35 6.29 -12.17 -6.76
N PRO A 36 7.08 -13.02 -6.06
CA PRO A 36 6.77 -14.43 -5.99
C PRO A 36 5.40 -14.66 -5.35
N PRO A 37 4.53 -15.51 -5.94
CA PRO A 37 3.15 -15.62 -5.48
C PRO A 37 3.13 -16.10 -4.03
N VAL A 38 2.46 -15.32 -3.18
CA VAL A 38 2.01 -15.78 -1.87
C VAL A 38 1.07 -16.94 -2.08
N ASP A 39 1.15 -17.97 -1.22
CA ASP A 39 0.27 -19.12 -1.31
C ASP A 39 -1.19 -18.67 -1.13
N ASP A 40 -2.00 -18.83 -2.19
CA ASP A 40 -3.43 -18.46 -2.15
C ASP A 40 -4.17 -19.19 -1.02
N ALA A 41 -3.76 -20.42 -0.69
CA ALA A 41 -4.33 -21.15 0.43
C ALA A 41 -4.05 -20.46 1.77
N ALA A 42 -2.88 -19.83 1.94
CA ALA A 42 -2.55 -19.08 3.15
C ALA A 42 -3.35 -17.77 3.26
N LEU A 43 -3.71 -17.16 2.12
CA LEU A 43 -4.55 -15.96 2.07
C LEU A 43 -6.01 -16.28 2.40
N ASP A 44 -6.59 -17.34 1.83
CA ASP A 44 -7.95 -17.79 2.16
C ASP A 44 -8.09 -18.10 3.66
N ASP A 45 -7.05 -18.72 4.21
CA ASP A 45 -6.90 -19.04 5.61
C ASP A 45 -6.86 -17.80 6.52
N LEU A 46 -6.16 -16.75 6.07
CA LEU A 46 -6.14 -15.44 6.73
C LEU A 46 -7.52 -14.79 6.66
N GLU A 47 -8.18 -14.77 5.50
CA GLU A 47 -9.53 -14.20 5.35
C GLU A 47 -10.53 -14.86 6.30
N THR A 48 -10.49 -16.19 6.38
CA THR A 48 -11.33 -16.98 7.29
C THR A 48 -11.11 -16.55 8.76
N ALA A 49 -9.87 -16.24 9.15
CA ALA A 49 -9.57 -15.79 10.50
C ALA A 49 -9.99 -14.34 10.77
N LEU A 50 -10.17 -13.53 9.72
CA LEU A 50 -10.64 -12.15 9.80
C LEU A 50 -12.18 -12.06 9.78
N GLU A 51 -12.90 -13.06 9.29
CA GLU A 51 -14.38 -13.09 9.26
C GLU A 51 -15.07 -12.74 10.60
N PRO A 52 -14.56 -13.16 11.77
CA PRO A 52 -15.18 -12.82 13.06
C PRO A 52 -14.99 -11.35 13.48
N LEU A 53 -14.08 -10.62 12.85
CA LEU A 53 -13.79 -9.23 13.19
C LEU A 53 -14.83 -8.28 12.59
N THR A 54 -15.05 -7.17 13.26
CA THR A 54 -15.93 -6.10 12.75
C THR A 54 -15.10 -5.14 11.92
N PHE A 55 -15.56 -4.86 10.70
CA PHE A 55 -14.96 -3.88 9.81
C PHE A 55 -15.80 -2.59 9.76
N PRO A 56 -15.17 -1.40 9.61
CA PRO A 56 -13.74 -1.19 9.43
C PRO A 56 -12.92 -1.49 10.70
N ALA A 57 -11.74 -2.09 10.50
CA ALA A 57 -10.79 -2.46 11.57
C ALA A 57 -9.45 -1.76 11.35
N THR A 58 -8.83 -1.25 12.42
CA THR A 58 -7.51 -0.61 12.34
C THR A 58 -6.39 -1.63 12.17
N GLY A 59 -5.23 -1.18 11.66
CA GLY A 59 -4.04 -2.02 11.59
C GLY A 59 -3.69 -2.64 12.95
N ARG A 60 -3.77 -1.84 14.02
CA ARG A 60 -3.61 -2.30 15.41
C ARG A 60 -4.59 -3.39 15.83
N GLU A 61 -5.88 -3.25 15.51
CA GLU A 61 -6.90 -4.26 15.82
C GLU A 61 -6.62 -5.58 15.09
N LEU A 62 -6.20 -5.50 13.82
CA LEU A 62 -5.84 -6.66 13.01
C LEU A 62 -4.59 -7.35 13.54
N VAL A 63 -3.53 -6.60 13.85
CA VAL A 63 -2.30 -7.13 14.46
C VAL A 63 -2.59 -7.81 15.79
N ALA A 64 -3.44 -7.22 16.63
CA ALA A 64 -3.83 -7.83 17.90
C ALA A 64 -4.60 -9.16 17.72
N ALA A 65 -5.38 -9.29 16.64
CA ALA A 65 -6.19 -10.47 16.38
C ALA A 65 -5.43 -11.61 15.68
N VAL A 66 -4.60 -11.27 14.68
CA VAL A 66 -3.96 -12.24 13.77
C VAL A 66 -2.46 -12.01 13.56
N GLY A 67 -1.82 -11.14 14.34
CA GLY A 67 -0.42 -10.72 14.14
C GLY A 67 0.60 -11.86 14.11
N ASP A 68 0.43 -12.88 14.96
CA ASP A 68 1.34 -14.04 15.01
C ASP A 68 1.12 -15.05 13.86
N ARG A 69 0.09 -14.87 13.03
CA ARG A 69 -0.19 -15.78 11.92
C ARG A 69 0.90 -15.63 10.86
N GLU A 70 1.45 -16.76 10.43
CA GLU A 70 2.46 -16.78 9.37
C GLU A 70 1.82 -16.86 7.98
N ILE A 71 2.38 -16.09 7.06
CA ILE A 71 2.07 -16.07 5.63
C ILE A 71 3.29 -16.64 4.90
N ALA A 72 3.07 -17.74 4.17
CA ALA A 72 4.13 -18.40 3.40
C ALA A 72 4.31 -17.72 2.04
N VAL A 73 5.56 -17.43 1.69
CA VAL A 73 5.94 -16.81 0.42
C VAL A 73 7.12 -17.55 -0.19
N ALA A 74 7.36 -17.40 -1.49
CA ALA A 74 8.54 -18.03 -2.09
C ALA A 74 9.81 -17.38 -1.51
N GLY A 75 10.52 -18.11 -0.64
CA GLY A 75 11.73 -17.63 0.02
C GLY A 75 11.62 -17.47 1.54
N GLY A 76 10.44 -17.64 2.15
CA GLY A 76 10.32 -17.58 3.60
C GLY A 76 8.89 -17.49 4.13
N THR A 77 8.76 -17.11 5.39
CA THR A 77 7.49 -16.81 6.05
C THR A 77 7.55 -15.41 6.65
N TYR A 78 6.42 -14.71 6.64
CA TYR A 78 6.23 -13.42 7.30
C TYR A 78 5.10 -13.55 8.31
N ALA A 79 5.26 -13.01 9.52
CA ALA A 79 4.12 -12.87 10.40
C ALA A 79 3.25 -11.71 9.92
N VAL A 80 1.92 -11.77 10.13
CA VAL A 80 1.02 -10.66 9.77
C VAL A 80 1.43 -9.37 10.46
N VAL A 81 1.93 -9.46 11.69
CA VAL A 81 2.49 -8.31 12.41
C VAL A 81 3.62 -7.64 11.63
N ASP A 82 4.41 -8.37 10.85
CA ASP A 82 5.51 -7.79 10.06
C ASP A 82 5.02 -7.05 8.80
N LEU A 83 3.79 -7.29 8.38
CA LEU A 83 3.21 -6.78 7.12
C LEU A 83 2.17 -5.68 7.33
N LEU A 84 1.49 -5.65 8.47
CA LEU A 84 0.50 -4.64 8.81
C LEU A 84 1.03 -3.66 9.85
N PRO A 85 0.68 -2.37 9.76
CA PRO A 85 1.06 -1.42 10.80
C PRO A 85 0.30 -1.68 12.10
N ASP A 86 1.04 -1.69 13.21
CA ASP A 86 0.44 -1.60 14.55
C ASP A 86 0.05 -0.14 14.86
N ALA A 87 -0.89 0.37 14.07
CA ALA A 87 -1.32 1.77 14.10
C ALA A 87 -2.85 1.90 13.99
N ASP A 88 -3.39 2.96 14.58
CA ASP A 88 -4.80 3.33 14.45
C ASP A 88 -5.04 4.28 13.27
N SER A 89 -3.98 4.84 12.68
CA SER A 89 -4.04 5.78 11.56
C SER A 89 -4.40 5.13 10.22
N GLU A 90 -4.27 3.81 10.09
CA GLU A 90 -4.72 3.03 8.93
C GLU A 90 -5.86 2.09 9.31
N ALA A 91 -6.93 2.08 8.50
CA ALA A 91 -8.07 1.19 8.67
C ALA A 91 -8.43 0.47 7.37
N PHE A 92 -8.77 -0.81 7.50
CA PHE A 92 -9.20 -1.68 6.42
C PHE A 92 -10.72 -1.82 6.48
N ASN A 93 -11.38 -1.82 5.32
CA ASN A 93 -12.84 -1.88 5.24
C ASN A 93 -13.39 -3.31 5.00
N ALA A 94 -12.53 -4.27 4.70
CA ALA A 94 -12.89 -5.66 4.45
C ALA A 94 -11.68 -6.59 4.61
N PRO A 95 -11.89 -7.88 4.93
CA PRO A 95 -10.83 -8.90 4.97
C PRO A 95 -10.00 -8.98 3.68
N ALA A 96 -10.65 -8.94 2.52
CA ALA A 96 -9.97 -9.01 1.22
C ALA A 96 -8.92 -7.91 1.01
N LEU A 97 -9.11 -6.71 1.58
CA LEU A 97 -8.11 -5.63 1.51
C LEU A 97 -6.86 -5.94 2.34
N VAL A 98 -7.01 -6.72 3.42
CA VAL A 98 -5.90 -7.22 4.21
C VAL A 98 -5.13 -8.26 3.40
N SER A 99 -5.83 -9.20 2.77
CA SER A 99 -5.22 -10.20 1.86
C SER A 99 -4.46 -9.56 0.71
N GLU A 100 -5.06 -8.56 0.05
CA GLU A 100 -4.40 -7.81 -1.03
C GLU A 100 -3.13 -7.11 -0.56
N ARG A 101 -3.13 -6.57 0.68
CA ARG A 101 -1.95 -5.96 1.29
C ARG A 101 -0.86 -7.01 1.52
N VAL A 102 -1.17 -8.11 2.20
CA VAL A 102 -0.16 -9.12 2.55
C VAL A 102 0.34 -9.94 1.36
N ARG A 103 -0.44 -9.97 0.27
CA ARG A 103 -0.04 -10.60 -1.01
C ARG A 103 1.23 -9.96 -1.60
N ARG A 104 1.55 -8.72 -1.21
CA ARG A 104 2.80 -8.04 -1.60
C ARG A 104 3.68 -7.71 -0.40
N PRO A 105 4.37 -8.71 0.20
CA PRO A 105 5.14 -8.53 1.42
C PRO A 105 6.12 -7.36 1.41
N ALA A 106 6.84 -7.12 0.30
CA ALA A 106 7.81 -6.02 0.23
C ALA A 106 7.12 -4.65 0.34
N VAL A 107 6.02 -4.47 -0.42
CA VAL A 107 5.20 -3.26 -0.38
C VAL A 107 4.53 -3.11 0.98
N ALA A 108 3.98 -4.18 1.54
CA ALA A 108 3.32 -4.19 2.84
C ALA A 108 4.26 -3.76 3.96
N THR A 109 5.47 -4.35 3.99
CA THR A 109 6.51 -4.00 4.96
C THR A 109 6.94 -2.53 4.82
N ALA A 110 7.09 -2.03 3.60
CA ALA A 110 7.40 -0.61 3.37
C ALA A 110 6.29 0.31 3.90
N MET A 111 5.03 0.01 3.58
CA MET A 111 3.88 0.81 4.02
C MET A 111 3.72 0.76 5.54
N LYS A 112 3.84 -0.42 6.16
CA LYS A 112 3.86 -0.59 7.62
C LYS A 112 4.81 0.40 8.28
N ARG A 113 6.09 0.38 7.87
CA ARG A 113 7.14 1.20 8.48
C ARG A 113 6.87 2.70 8.33
N ILE A 114 6.30 3.11 7.21
CA ILE A 114 5.96 4.52 6.95
C ILE A 114 4.76 4.95 7.78
N VAL A 115 3.71 4.14 7.85
CA VAL A 115 2.50 4.41 8.64
C VAL A 115 2.85 4.52 10.12
N GLU A 116 3.63 3.57 10.66
CA GLU A 116 4.09 3.61 12.05
C GLU A 116 5.00 4.82 12.33
N ALA A 117 5.89 5.18 11.40
CA ALA A 117 6.69 6.39 11.54
C ALA A 117 5.83 7.65 11.53
N ALA A 118 4.83 7.72 10.65
CA ALA A 118 3.92 8.86 10.53
C ALA A 118 2.99 8.99 11.75
N GLU A 119 2.55 7.88 12.37
CA GLU A 119 1.70 7.90 13.57
C GLU A 119 2.40 8.58 14.76
N THR A 120 3.74 8.63 14.79
CA THR A 120 4.49 9.35 15.82
C THR A 120 4.43 10.88 15.69
N LEU A 121 3.94 11.41 14.56
CA LEU A 121 3.90 12.85 14.31
C LEU A 121 2.67 13.48 14.97
N PRO A 122 2.83 14.65 15.62
CA PRO A 122 1.78 15.24 16.44
C PRO A 122 0.63 15.88 15.66
N ASN A 123 0.71 16.06 14.32
CA ASN A 123 -0.28 16.83 13.54
C ASN A 123 -0.30 16.57 12.01
N GLU A 124 0.18 15.42 11.53
CA GLU A 124 0.08 15.11 10.10
C GLU A 124 -0.78 13.87 9.86
N GLU A 125 -1.94 14.08 9.25
CA GLU A 125 -2.64 12.98 8.60
C GLU A 125 -1.83 12.55 7.39
N PHE A 126 -1.17 11.40 7.49
CA PHE A 126 -0.79 10.63 6.32
C PHE A 126 -2.07 10.19 5.61
N GLY A 127 -2.61 11.12 4.81
CA GLY A 127 -3.95 11.00 4.28
C GLY A 127 -4.06 9.89 3.24
N ARG A 128 -5.29 9.39 3.05
CA ARG A 128 -5.59 8.29 2.13
C ARG A 128 -4.99 8.46 0.72
N SER A 129 -5.04 9.66 0.15
CA SER A 129 -4.48 9.92 -1.19
C SER A 129 -2.95 9.83 -1.24
N GLN A 130 -2.28 10.21 -0.15
CA GLN A 130 -0.83 10.10 -0.02
C GLN A 130 -0.43 8.64 0.18
N HIS A 131 -1.19 7.91 1.02
CA HIS A 131 -1.07 6.48 1.21
C HIS A 131 -1.19 5.71 -0.13
N GLU A 132 -2.27 5.92 -0.88
CA GLU A 132 -2.50 5.29 -2.19
C GLU A 132 -1.38 5.63 -3.19
N ALA A 133 -0.87 6.88 -3.18
CA ALA A 133 0.20 7.29 -4.08
C ALA A 133 1.57 6.69 -3.72
N PHE A 134 1.84 6.47 -2.42
CA PHE A 134 3.05 5.80 -1.96
C PHE A 134 2.99 4.32 -2.34
N GLU A 135 1.87 3.66 -2.03
CA GLU A 135 1.65 2.27 -2.40
C GLU A 135 1.80 2.05 -3.91
N ARG A 136 1.21 2.93 -4.75
CA ARG A 136 1.40 2.88 -6.20
C ARG A 136 2.85 3.06 -6.62
N THR A 137 3.62 3.89 -5.92
CA THR A 137 5.05 4.07 -6.17
C THR A 137 5.84 2.81 -5.85
N PHE A 138 5.53 2.13 -4.74
CA PHE A 138 6.19 0.88 -4.38
C PHE A 138 5.82 -0.27 -5.31
N ARG A 139 4.55 -0.39 -5.73
CA ARG A 139 4.15 -1.35 -6.77
C ARG A 139 4.87 -1.10 -8.09
N ALA A 140 4.99 0.16 -8.51
CA ALA A 140 5.76 0.46 -9.72
C ALA A 140 7.26 0.15 -9.58
N LEU A 141 7.81 0.10 -8.36
CA LEU A 141 9.19 -0.33 -8.13
C LEU A 141 9.33 -1.85 -8.26
N THR A 142 8.38 -2.64 -7.75
CA THR A 142 8.40 -4.11 -7.92
C THR A 142 8.27 -4.50 -9.39
N ASP A 143 7.45 -3.79 -10.16
CA ASP A 143 7.23 -4.07 -11.59
C ASP A 143 8.46 -3.79 -12.47
N VAL A 144 9.30 -2.83 -12.07
CA VAL A 144 10.57 -2.50 -12.77
C VAL A 144 11.68 -3.48 -12.37
N ASP A 145 11.58 -4.05 -11.17
CA ASP A 145 12.66 -4.76 -10.49
C ASP A 145 12.47 -6.29 -10.47
N GLY A 146 12.30 -6.89 -11.65
CA GLY A 146 12.10 -8.33 -11.76
C GLY A 146 13.30 -9.22 -11.36
N ILE A 147 14.40 -8.67 -10.84
CA ILE A 147 15.66 -9.42 -10.61
C ILE A 147 16.33 -9.14 -9.23
N ASP A 148 16.08 -8.02 -8.52
CA ASP A 148 16.87 -7.60 -7.33
C ASP A 148 16.10 -7.58 -5.98
N ASP A 149 15.34 -8.64 -5.67
CA ASP A 149 14.75 -8.89 -4.33
C ASP A 149 14.07 -7.64 -3.70
N ASP A 150 13.29 -6.89 -4.49
CA ASP A 150 12.58 -5.68 -4.07
C ASP A 150 13.46 -4.62 -3.39
N ALA A 151 14.74 -4.56 -3.74
CA ALA A 151 15.71 -3.63 -3.15
C ALA A 151 15.26 -2.16 -3.31
N GLY A 152 14.66 -1.81 -4.45
CA GLY A 152 14.13 -0.47 -4.70
C GLY A 152 13.05 -0.06 -3.71
N VAL A 153 12.13 -0.97 -3.37
CA VAL A 153 11.08 -0.72 -2.38
C VAL A 153 11.69 -0.41 -1.02
N ARG A 154 12.65 -1.23 -0.57
CA ARG A 154 13.34 -1.05 0.72
C ARG A 154 14.09 0.29 0.79
N VAL A 155 14.89 0.61 -0.23
CA VAL A 155 15.70 1.85 -0.26
C VAL A 155 14.82 3.11 -0.26
N VAL A 156 13.71 3.10 -1.01
CA VAL A 156 12.80 4.25 -1.05
C VAL A 156 12.00 4.35 0.25
N ALA A 157 11.58 3.23 0.85
CA ALA A 157 10.91 3.23 2.15
C ALA A 157 11.81 3.74 3.28
N ASP A 158 13.09 3.31 3.31
CA ASP A 158 14.10 3.80 4.25
C ASP A 158 14.24 5.33 4.13
N TRP A 159 14.36 5.83 2.89
CA TRP A 159 14.42 7.26 2.65
C TRP A 159 13.18 8.01 3.16
N VAL A 160 11.97 7.46 2.99
CA VAL A 160 10.75 8.08 3.52
C VAL A 160 10.76 8.12 5.06
N VAL A 161 11.09 7.00 5.70
CA VAL A 161 11.15 6.89 7.17
C VAL A 161 12.19 7.85 7.74
N ASP A 162 13.37 7.93 7.14
CA ASP A 162 14.41 8.87 7.55
C ASP A 162 13.95 10.32 7.37
N ARG A 163 13.24 10.64 6.28
CA ARG A 163 12.66 11.98 6.08
C ARG A 163 11.62 12.33 7.13
N ILE A 164 10.76 11.39 7.51
CA ILE A 164 9.78 11.58 8.59
C ILE A 164 10.51 11.89 9.90
N ARG A 165 11.54 11.13 10.25
CA ARG A 165 12.33 11.33 11.48
C ARG A 165 13.11 12.63 11.49
N GLU A 166 13.73 13.00 10.36
CA GLU A 166 14.57 14.19 10.26
C GLU A 166 13.79 15.49 10.16
N ARG A 167 12.62 15.45 9.51
CA ARG A 167 11.83 16.65 9.18
C ARG A 167 10.57 16.77 10.02
N GLU A 168 10.26 15.74 10.82
CA GLU A 168 9.01 15.63 11.57
C GLU A 168 7.79 15.82 10.65
N ALA A 169 7.92 15.39 9.39
CA ALA A 169 6.92 15.58 8.35
C ALA A 169 7.00 14.49 7.27
N VAL A 170 5.84 14.02 6.81
CA VAL A 170 5.70 13.05 5.74
C VAL A 170 6.03 13.71 4.40
N PRO A 171 6.97 13.16 3.59
CA PRO A 171 7.32 13.74 2.29
C PRO A 171 6.14 13.70 1.32
N GLY A 172 6.06 14.66 0.40
CA GLY A 172 4.99 14.67 -0.61
C GLY A 172 5.08 13.46 -1.55
N SER A 173 3.94 12.96 -2.05
CA SER A 173 3.88 11.82 -2.98
C SER A 173 4.71 12.02 -4.26
N ARG A 174 4.81 13.26 -4.75
CA ARG A 174 5.67 13.60 -5.88
C ARG A 174 7.15 13.41 -5.56
N ASP A 175 7.58 13.70 -4.33
CA ASP A 175 8.98 13.55 -3.93
C ASP A 175 9.36 12.08 -3.78
N VAL A 176 8.48 11.26 -3.20
CA VAL A 176 8.67 9.80 -3.15
C VAL A 176 8.80 9.22 -4.56
N ARG A 177 7.92 9.62 -5.48
CA ARG A 177 7.97 9.15 -6.87
C ARG A 177 9.23 9.59 -7.62
N ARG A 178 9.71 10.80 -7.38
CA ARG A 178 11.01 11.27 -7.92
C ARG A 178 12.18 10.47 -7.35
N GLN A 179 12.14 10.16 -6.06
CA GLN A 179 13.16 9.36 -5.42
C GLN A 179 13.19 7.93 -5.99
N ALA A 180 12.02 7.33 -6.21
CA ALA A 180 11.88 6.04 -6.89
C ALA A 180 12.43 6.07 -8.32
N ALA A 181 12.02 7.05 -9.13
CA ALA A 181 12.53 7.20 -10.50
C ALA A 181 14.05 7.42 -10.54
N LYS A 182 14.59 8.16 -9.55
CA LYS A 182 16.03 8.35 -9.39
C LYS A 182 16.73 7.02 -9.10
N TYR A 183 16.22 6.24 -8.15
CA TYR A 183 16.76 4.91 -7.82
C TYR A 183 16.85 4.03 -9.06
N CYS A 184 15.75 3.92 -9.82
CA CYS A 184 15.70 3.11 -11.03
C CYS A 184 16.74 3.55 -12.07
N ARG A 185 16.85 4.87 -12.33
CA ARG A 185 17.83 5.42 -13.29
C ARG A 185 19.28 5.18 -12.86
N GLU A 186 19.58 5.27 -11.56
CA GLU A 186 20.91 5.02 -11.02
C GLU A 186 21.35 3.56 -11.13
N HIS A 187 20.38 2.63 -11.11
CA HIS A 187 20.62 1.18 -11.27
C HIS A 187 20.45 0.69 -12.73
N GLY A 188 20.25 1.61 -13.67
CA GLY A 188 20.22 1.31 -15.11
C GLY A 188 18.89 0.75 -15.62
N TYR A 189 17.81 0.80 -14.82
CA TYR A 189 16.48 0.42 -15.27
C TYR A 189 15.90 1.49 -16.21
N GLU A 190 15.34 1.05 -17.34
CA GLU A 190 14.67 1.92 -18.29
C GLU A 190 13.22 2.15 -17.85
N ILE A 191 12.84 3.42 -17.64
CA ILE A 191 11.46 3.83 -17.33
C ILE A 191 10.95 4.69 -18.47
N ARG A 192 9.77 4.37 -19.00
CA ARG A 192 9.15 5.17 -20.05
C ARG A 192 8.52 6.43 -19.49
N ASN A 193 8.49 7.49 -20.30
CA ASN A 193 7.89 8.77 -19.90
C ASN A 193 6.36 8.71 -19.65
N ASP A 194 5.68 7.67 -20.14
CA ASP A 194 4.26 7.43 -19.94
C ASP A 194 3.92 6.49 -18.77
N GLU A 195 4.94 5.96 -18.09
CA GLU A 195 4.78 5.12 -16.90
C GLU A 195 4.69 5.96 -15.62
N TRP A 196 4.23 5.34 -14.52
CA TRP A 196 4.05 6.02 -13.23
C TRP A 196 5.33 6.74 -12.77
N LEU A 197 6.49 6.07 -12.91
CA LEU A 197 7.82 6.59 -12.54
C LEU A 197 8.47 7.46 -13.64
N GLY A 198 7.79 7.72 -14.77
CA GLY A 198 8.28 8.50 -15.91
C GLY A 198 8.37 10.01 -15.69
N ILE A 199 8.78 10.46 -14.48
CA ILE A 199 8.82 11.87 -14.04
C ILE A 199 10.13 12.60 -14.33
#